data_AF-A0A3N7JKD8-F1
#
_entry.id   AF-A0A3N7JKD8-F1
#
_cell.length_a   1.000
_cell.length_b   1.000
_cell.length_c   1.000
_cell.angle_alpha   90.00
_cell.angle_beta   90.00
_cell.angle_gamma   90.00
#
_symmetry.space_group_name_H-M   'P 1'
#
loop_
_entity.id
_entity.type
_entity.pdbx_description
1 polymer ?
#
loop_
_entity_poly.entity_id
_entity_poly.type
_entity_poly.pdbx_seq_one_letter_code
_entity_poly.pdbx_strand_id
1 'polypeptide(L)'
;MTIDELTTLADILNKLVKADLRCTVVSFGTEQMVHLKSALRLTKRTDLVGRFLAGLTSFDGISSQAEAEAVLGQFDNPEIADYPRGSGWSFSRFFCPCAFVNGWRLSHEAKHCWCAFQTAAREFSPDGIEGLQVGAEYFTAAVEYMLTQAMDYETTEPDFEDWAVAVSESGFIDSLGETYRVGDVAVPPAPPRKKGAEE
;
A
#
# COMPACT_ATOMS: atom_id res chain seq x y z
N MET A 1 -0.75 -12.59 -19.08
CA MET A 1 0.07 -11.82 -20.02
C MET A 1 1.09 -12.73 -20.69
N THR A 2 0.94 -12.97 -21.99
CA THR A 2 1.79 -13.87 -22.79
C THR A 2 2.87 -13.09 -23.56
N ILE A 3 3.84 -13.81 -24.13
CA ILE A 3 4.90 -13.21 -24.97
C ILE A 3 4.30 -12.61 -26.26
N ASP A 4 3.25 -13.22 -26.81
CA ASP A 4 2.58 -12.75 -28.03
C ASP A 4 1.81 -11.45 -27.77
N GLU A 5 1.16 -11.33 -26.61
CA GLU A 5 0.51 -10.11 -26.16
C GLU A 5 1.51 -8.97 -25.99
N LEU A 6 2.66 -9.24 -25.34
CA LEU A 6 3.75 -8.26 -25.20
C LEU A 6 4.36 -7.85 -26.56
N THR A 7 4.45 -8.79 -27.49
CA THR A 7 4.94 -8.50 -28.86
C THR A 7 3.95 -7.59 -29.59
N THR A 8 2.66 -7.87 -29.46
CA THR A 8 1.61 -7.02 -30.04
C THR A 8 1.64 -5.60 -29.47
N LEU A 9 1.82 -5.46 -28.14
CA LEU A 9 2.01 -4.17 -27.50
C LEU A 9 3.28 -3.46 -28.00
N ALA A 10 4.38 -4.18 -28.18
CA ALA A 10 5.61 -3.61 -28.73
C ALA A 10 5.41 -3.06 -30.15
N ASP A 11 4.61 -3.74 -30.98
CA ASP A 11 4.26 -3.28 -32.33
C ASP A 11 3.38 -2.03 -32.31
N ILE A 12 2.45 -1.93 -31.36
CA ILE A 12 1.66 -0.71 -31.15
C ILE A 12 2.59 0.44 -30.76
N LEU A 13 3.49 0.24 -29.79
CA LEU A 13 4.46 1.26 -29.39
C LEU A 13 5.34 1.70 -30.56
N ASN A 14 5.78 0.77 -31.42
CA ASN A 14 6.57 1.09 -32.60
C ASN A 14 5.79 2.00 -33.58
N LYS A 15 4.48 1.78 -33.76
CA LYS A 15 3.63 2.63 -34.61
C LYS A 15 3.48 4.03 -34.03
N LEU A 16 3.31 4.14 -32.71
CA LEU A 16 3.20 5.43 -32.02
C LEU A 16 4.51 6.23 -32.12
N VAL A 17 5.65 5.58 -31.91
CA VAL A 17 6.97 6.23 -32.08
C VAL A 17 7.19 6.69 -33.52
N LYS A 18 6.76 5.92 -34.53
CA LYS A 18 6.80 6.35 -35.95
C LYS A 18 5.93 7.56 -36.24
N ALA A 19 4.90 7.80 -35.43
CA ALA A 19 4.05 8.99 -35.50
C ALA A 19 4.57 10.15 -34.63
N ASP A 20 5.85 10.11 -34.22
CA ASP A 20 6.53 11.11 -33.39
C ASP A 20 5.90 11.28 -31.98
N LEU A 21 5.27 10.22 -31.45
CA LEU A 21 4.73 10.20 -30.10
C LEU A 21 5.71 9.55 -29.11
N ARG A 22 6.01 10.29 -28.03
CA ARG A 22 6.80 9.77 -26.91
C ARG A 22 5.92 8.91 -26.01
N CYS A 23 6.32 7.66 -25.81
CA CYS A 23 5.59 6.70 -24.98
C CYS A 23 6.38 6.35 -23.71
N THR A 24 5.68 6.28 -22.57
CA THR A 24 6.19 5.76 -21.31
C THR A 24 5.29 4.63 -20.87
N VAL A 25 5.88 3.48 -20.51
CA VAL A 25 5.14 2.30 -20.06
C VAL A 25 5.38 2.10 -18.58
N VAL A 26 4.29 1.99 -17.82
CA VAL A 26 4.29 1.58 -16.42
C VAL A 26 3.48 0.30 -16.34
N SER A 27 4.07 -0.76 -15.80
CA SER A 27 3.45 -2.08 -15.71
C SER A 27 3.18 -2.43 -14.26
N PHE A 28 1.95 -2.85 -13.98
CA PHE A 28 1.53 -3.42 -12.70
C PHE A 28 1.21 -4.89 -12.91
N GLY A 29 1.55 -5.71 -11.92
CA GLY A 29 1.30 -7.14 -12.01
C GLY A 29 1.68 -7.85 -10.73
N THR A 30 1.41 -9.16 -10.72
CA THR A 30 1.70 -10.05 -9.60
C THR A 30 3.14 -10.57 -9.66
N GLU A 31 3.54 -11.37 -8.68
CA GLU A 31 4.87 -12.01 -8.64
C GLU A 31 5.20 -12.83 -9.90
N GLN A 32 4.17 -13.30 -10.63
CA GLN A 32 4.31 -13.98 -11.93
C GLN A 32 5.11 -13.15 -12.96
N MET A 33 5.16 -11.83 -12.78
CA MET A 33 5.91 -10.91 -13.61
C MET A 33 7.44 -11.10 -13.48
N VAL A 34 7.92 -11.61 -12.35
CA VAL A 34 9.31 -12.05 -12.14
C VAL A 34 9.63 -13.29 -12.99
N HIS A 35 8.73 -14.26 -13.01
CA HIS A 35 8.85 -15.45 -13.85
C HIS A 35 8.81 -15.09 -15.34
N LEU A 36 7.89 -14.20 -15.74
CA LEU A 36 7.80 -13.71 -17.12
C LEU A 36 9.09 -13.01 -17.55
N LYS A 37 9.67 -12.14 -16.70
CA LYS A 37 10.96 -11.50 -16.96
C LYS A 37 12.08 -12.53 -17.14
N SER A 38 12.09 -13.59 -16.34
CA SER A 38 13.07 -14.67 -16.43
C SER A 38 12.91 -15.47 -17.74
N ALA A 39 11.69 -15.82 -18.12
CA ALA A 39 11.39 -16.51 -19.38
C ALA A 39 11.78 -15.67 -20.61
N LEU A 40 11.51 -14.36 -20.60
CA LEU A 40 11.90 -13.44 -21.68
C LEU A 40 13.43 -13.30 -21.81
N ARG A 41 14.15 -13.32 -20.68
CA ARG A 41 15.62 -13.32 -20.69
C ARG A 41 16.18 -14.61 -21.28
N LEU A 42 15.64 -15.77 -20.90
CA LEU A 42 16.06 -17.07 -21.44
C LEU A 42 15.80 -17.17 -22.95
N THR A 43 14.69 -16.62 -23.43
CA THR A 43 14.35 -16.57 -24.85
C THR A 43 15.01 -15.40 -25.61
N LYS A 44 15.93 -14.67 -24.96
CA LYS A 44 16.68 -13.53 -25.51
C LYS A 44 15.80 -12.40 -26.08
N ARG A 45 14.55 -12.26 -25.62
CA ARG A 45 13.64 -11.16 -25.93
C ARG A 45 13.93 -9.92 -25.08
N THR A 46 15.16 -9.43 -25.16
CA THR A 46 15.62 -8.26 -24.38
C THR A 46 14.90 -6.98 -24.76
N ASP A 47 14.35 -6.91 -25.99
CA ASP A 47 13.46 -5.84 -26.47
C ASP A 47 12.22 -5.69 -25.59
N LEU A 48 11.56 -6.80 -25.25
CA LEU A 48 10.37 -6.81 -24.40
C LEU A 48 10.73 -6.53 -22.94
N VAL A 49 11.84 -7.11 -22.46
CA VAL A 49 12.31 -6.84 -21.10
C VAL A 49 12.59 -5.35 -20.90
N GLY A 50 13.29 -4.71 -21.85
CA GLY A 50 13.61 -3.29 -21.76
C GLY A 50 12.40 -2.37 -21.81
N ARG A 51 11.33 -2.77 -22.52
CA ARG A 51 10.13 -1.95 -22.70
C ARG A 51 9.11 -2.08 -21.57
N PHE A 52 8.93 -3.30 -21.06
CA PHE A 52 7.84 -3.61 -20.13
C PHE A 52 8.30 -4.00 -18.73
N LEU A 53 9.55 -4.46 -18.57
CA LEU A 53 10.02 -5.12 -17.35
C LEU A 53 11.42 -4.69 -16.92
N ALA A 54 11.87 -3.50 -17.33
CA ALA A 54 13.25 -3.04 -17.11
C ALA A 54 13.55 -2.94 -15.61
N GLY A 55 12.72 -2.20 -14.88
CA GLY A 55 12.68 -2.16 -13.42
C GLY A 55 11.46 -2.89 -12.90
N LEU A 56 11.66 -3.87 -12.02
CA LEU A 56 10.59 -4.40 -11.18
C LEU A 56 10.83 -3.85 -9.78
N THR A 57 9.78 -3.29 -9.18
CA THR A 57 9.78 -2.79 -7.81
C THR A 57 8.59 -3.45 -7.13
N SER A 58 8.78 -3.95 -5.90
CA SER A 58 7.66 -4.45 -5.09
C SER A 58 6.74 -3.28 -4.75
N PHE A 59 5.44 -3.55 -4.78
CA PHE A 59 4.44 -2.62 -4.28
C PHE A 59 3.87 -3.25 -3.02
N ASP A 60 4.55 -2.96 -1.91
CA ASP A 60 4.28 -3.56 -0.61
C ASP A 60 3.14 -2.82 0.09
N GLY A 61 2.39 -3.54 0.94
CA GLY A 61 1.45 -2.93 1.87
C GLY A 61 2.17 -2.25 3.04
N ILE A 62 1.38 -1.74 3.98
CA ILE A 62 1.90 -1.11 5.21
C ILE A 62 2.44 -2.22 6.11
N SER A 63 3.73 -2.15 6.43
CA SER A 63 4.47 -3.26 7.02
C SER A 63 5.02 -2.98 8.42
N SER A 64 4.82 -1.76 8.93
CA SER A 64 5.32 -1.36 10.24
C SER A 64 4.50 -0.25 10.88
N GLN A 65 4.67 -0.08 12.19
CA GLN A 65 4.09 1.05 12.93
C GLN A 65 4.55 2.40 12.36
N ALA A 66 5.81 2.51 11.96
CA ALA A 66 6.35 3.76 11.41
C ALA A 66 5.72 4.12 10.06
N GLU A 67 5.46 3.11 9.22
CA GLU A 67 4.72 3.30 7.97
C GLU A 67 3.24 3.62 8.24
N ALA A 68 2.61 2.97 9.22
CA ALA A 68 1.25 3.30 9.66
C ALA A 68 1.18 4.76 10.13
N GLU A 69 2.12 5.21 10.95
CA GLU A 69 2.23 6.62 11.40
C GLU A 69 2.37 7.58 10.22
N ALA A 70 3.25 7.25 9.27
CA ALA A 70 3.45 8.08 8.08
C ALA A 70 2.18 8.19 7.23
N VAL A 71 1.43 7.09 7.06
CA VAL A 71 0.16 7.06 6.31
C VAL A 71 -0.94 7.81 7.07
N LEU A 72 -1.11 7.57 8.36
CA LEU A 72 -2.07 8.30 9.21
C LEU A 72 -1.79 9.80 9.21
N GLY A 73 -0.52 10.20 9.24
CA GLY A 73 -0.11 11.60 9.15
C GLY A 73 -0.48 12.28 7.82
N GLN A 74 -0.76 11.53 6.75
CA GLN A 74 -1.29 12.11 5.51
C GLN A 74 -2.72 12.63 5.70
N PHE A 75 -3.52 11.96 6.54
CA PHE A 75 -4.89 12.41 6.89
C PHE A 75 -4.89 13.63 7.82
N ASP A 76 -3.75 13.92 8.46
CA ASP A 76 -3.53 15.14 9.24
C ASP A 76 -3.08 16.34 8.39
N ASN A 77 -2.68 16.11 7.12
CA ASN A 77 -2.14 17.15 6.25
C ASN A 77 -3.15 17.59 5.17
N PRO A 78 -3.72 18.80 5.27
CA PRO A 78 -4.68 19.31 4.28
C PRO A 78 -4.09 19.57 2.89
N GLU A 79 -2.77 19.68 2.75
CA GLU A 79 -2.14 19.81 1.43
C GLU A 79 -2.13 18.48 0.66
N ILE A 80 -2.24 17.36 1.38
CA ILE A 80 -2.16 16.00 0.82
C ILE A 80 -3.56 15.39 0.74
N ALA A 81 -4.33 15.50 1.82
CA ALA A 81 -5.68 14.98 1.91
C ALA A 81 -6.58 15.99 2.61
N ASP A 82 -7.42 16.69 1.84
CA ASP A 82 -8.41 17.62 2.37
C ASP A 82 -9.84 17.11 2.29
N TYR A 83 -10.62 17.46 3.31
CA TYR A 83 -12.03 17.11 3.39
C TYR A 83 -12.85 18.21 4.10
N PRO A 84 -13.94 18.70 3.47
CA PRO A 84 -14.32 18.48 2.08
C PRO A 84 -13.25 19.02 1.12
N ARG A 85 -13.18 18.47 -0.10
CA ARG A 85 -12.18 18.90 -1.08
C ARG A 85 -12.26 20.41 -1.37
N GLY A 86 -11.12 21.08 -1.35
CA GLY A 86 -10.95 22.52 -1.50
C GLY A 86 -11.14 23.33 -0.21
N SER A 87 -11.42 22.71 0.93
CA SER A 87 -11.67 23.42 2.20
C SER A 87 -10.40 23.85 2.93
N GLY A 88 -9.26 23.21 2.62
CA GLY A 88 -8.01 23.36 3.39
C GLY A 88 -8.08 22.75 4.79
N TRP A 89 -9.06 21.90 5.08
CA TRP A 89 -9.14 21.13 6.32
C TRP A 89 -8.69 19.71 6.08
N SER A 90 -7.87 19.17 6.98
CA SER A 90 -7.49 17.77 6.96
C SER A 90 -8.66 16.90 7.41
N PHE A 91 -8.63 15.61 7.06
CA PHE A 91 -9.64 14.65 7.51
C PHE A 91 -9.74 14.61 9.04
N SER A 92 -8.62 14.48 9.73
CA SER A 92 -8.59 14.44 11.20
C SER A 92 -9.18 15.69 11.85
N ARG A 93 -8.94 16.87 11.26
CA ARG A 93 -9.54 18.13 11.73
C ARG A 93 -11.04 18.18 11.46
N PHE A 94 -11.50 17.72 10.30
CA PHE A 94 -12.92 17.79 9.95
C PHE A 94 -13.77 16.89 10.82
N PHE A 95 -13.34 15.64 11.01
CA PHE A 95 -14.09 14.66 11.80
C PHE A 95 -13.93 14.88 13.31
N CYS A 96 -12.75 15.33 13.76
CA CYS A 96 -12.44 15.47 15.19
C CYS A 96 -11.90 16.87 15.54
N PRO A 97 -12.65 17.95 15.30
CA PRO A 97 -12.12 19.30 15.39
C PRO A 97 -11.72 19.72 16.81
N CYS A 98 -12.46 19.30 17.83
CA CYS A 98 -12.14 19.63 19.22
C CYS A 98 -10.83 18.98 19.65
N ALA A 99 -10.66 17.68 19.41
CA ALA A 99 -9.42 16.96 19.67
C ALA A 99 -8.25 17.55 18.88
N PHE A 100 -8.45 17.84 17.58
CA PHE A 100 -7.40 18.41 16.73
C PHE A 100 -6.90 19.77 17.22
N VAL A 101 -7.81 20.65 17.68
CA VAL A 101 -7.48 21.95 18.29
C VAL A 101 -6.70 21.78 19.59
N ASN A 102 -6.98 20.72 20.35
CA ASN A 102 -6.25 20.37 21.58
C ASN A 102 -4.89 19.68 21.33
N GLY A 103 -4.50 19.49 20.07
CA GLY A 103 -3.20 18.94 19.69
C GLY A 103 -3.20 17.46 19.31
N TRP A 104 -4.36 16.80 19.35
CA TRP A 104 -4.49 15.43 18.86
C TRP A 104 -4.26 15.37 17.34
N ARG A 105 -3.62 14.29 16.88
CA ARG A 105 -3.38 13.99 15.47
C ARG A 105 -3.63 12.51 15.26
N LEU A 106 -4.18 12.15 14.10
CA LEU A 106 -4.44 10.75 13.78
C LEU A 106 -3.14 9.94 13.74
N SER A 107 -2.02 10.55 13.34
CA SER A 107 -0.70 9.91 13.39
C SER A 107 -0.28 9.45 14.79
N HIS A 108 -0.75 10.10 15.86
CA HIS A 108 -0.42 9.69 17.23
C HIS A 108 -1.02 8.32 17.58
N GLU A 109 -2.06 7.90 16.86
CA GLU A 109 -2.74 6.61 17.04
C GLU A 109 -2.06 5.43 16.34
N ALA A 110 -0.95 5.67 15.65
CA ALA A 110 -0.25 4.63 14.88
C ALA A 110 0.09 3.39 15.68
N LYS A 111 0.40 3.55 16.97
CA LYS A 111 0.68 2.43 17.86
C LYS A 111 -0.56 1.56 18.08
N HIS A 112 -1.70 2.16 18.46
CA HIS A 112 -2.95 1.43 18.68
C HIS A 112 -3.43 0.78 17.38
N CYS A 113 -3.45 1.54 16.29
CA CYS A 113 -3.79 1.07 14.95
C CYS A 113 -2.95 -0.15 14.53
N TRP A 114 -1.62 -0.04 14.56
CA TRP A 114 -0.73 -1.11 14.13
C TRP A 114 -0.78 -2.34 15.05
N CYS A 115 -0.96 -2.12 16.36
CA CYS A 115 -1.17 -3.22 17.31
C CYS A 115 -2.49 -3.95 17.04
N ALA A 116 -3.55 -3.27 16.63
CA ALA A 116 -4.83 -3.90 16.27
C ALA A 116 -4.68 -4.81 15.04
N PHE A 117 -4.03 -4.34 13.98
CA PHE A 117 -3.72 -5.18 12.80
C PHE A 117 -2.87 -6.41 13.15
N GLN A 118 -1.82 -6.23 13.96
CA GLN A 118 -1.00 -7.36 14.42
C GLN A 118 -1.79 -8.36 15.28
N THR A 119 -2.69 -7.86 16.12
CA THR A 119 -3.54 -8.72 16.97
C THR A 119 -4.49 -9.54 16.11
N ALA A 120 -5.19 -8.90 15.17
CA ALA A 120 -6.04 -9.58 14.20
C ALA A 120 -5.27 -10.63 13.39
N ALA A 121 -4.05 -10.32 12.94
CA ALA A 121 -3.19 -11.28 12.25
C ALA A 121 -2.78 -12.47 13.15
N ARG A 122 -2.60 -12.24 14.45
CA ARG A 122 -2.27 -13.31 15.42
C ARG A 122 -3.45 -14.23 15.74
N GLU A 123 -4.67 -13.73 15.65
CA GLU A 123 -5.86 -14.58 15.76
C GLU A 123 -5.95 -15.58 14.61
N PHE A 124 -5.51 -15.18 13.41
CA PHE A 124 -5.40 -16.07 12.25
C PHE A 124 -4.19 -17.01 12.34
N SER A 125 -3.03 -16.50 12.78
CA SER A 125 -1.80 -17.28 12.96
C SER A 125 -1.16 -16.97 14.31
N PRO A 126 -1.24 -17.86 15.32
CA PRO A 126 -0.79 -17.58 16.69
C PRO A 126 0.68 -17.15 16.81
N ASP A 127 1.55 -17.63 15.93
CA ASP A 127 2.97 -17.28 15.88
C ASP A 127 3.23 -15.91 15.20
N GLY A 128 2.17 -15.28 14.67
CA GLY A 128 2.22 -14.10 13.84
C GLY A 128 2.49 -14.41 12.36
N ILE A 129 2.28 -13.41 11.51
CA ILE A 129 2.59 -13.48 10.08
C ILE A 129 3.94 -12.78 9.86
N GLU A 130 4.95 -13.55 9.45
CA GLU A 130 6.25 -12.99 9.10
C GLU A 130 6.12 -12.09 7.86
N GLY A 131 6.66 -10.87 7.94
CA GLY A 131 6.55 -9.92 6.85
C GLY A 131 5.12 -9.44 6.58
N LEU A 132 4.28 -9.34 7.62
CA LEU A 132 2.92 -8.82 7.52
C LEU A 132 2.89 -7.49 6.74
N GLN A 133 2.06 -7.45 5.70
CA GLN A 133 1.73 -6.27 4.91
C GLN A 133 0.22 -6.03 4.92
N VAL A 134 -0.21 -4.90 5.47
CA VAL A 134 -1.61 -4.50 5.45
C VAL A 134 -1.88 -3.76 4.14
N GLY A 135 -2.82 -4.29 3.35
CA GLY A 135 -3.26 -3.64 2.11
C GLY A 135 -3.80 -2.24 2.40
N ALA A 136 -3.44 -1.26 1.57
CA ALA A 136 -3.87 0.13 1.75
C ALA A 136 -5.40 0.29 1.79
N GLU A 137 -6.14 -0.59 1.11
CA GLU A 137 -7.61 -0.63 1.15
C GLU A 137 -8.14 -0.92 2.57
N TYR A 138 -7.65 -1.97 3.22
CA TYR A 138 -8.06 -2.36 4.57
C TYR A 138 -7.60 -1.35 5.60
N PHE A 139 -6.39 -0.81 5.44
CA PHE A 139 -5.89 0.25 6.31
C PHE A 139 -6.77 1.50 6.22
N THR A 140 -7.12 1.93 5.01
CA THR A 140 -7.98 3.11 4.80
C THR A 140 -9.39 2.86 5.32
N ALA A 141 -9.96 1.66 5.11
CA ALA A 141 -11.27 1.30 5.64
C ALA A 141 -11.32 1.35 7.18
N ALA A 142 -10.27 0.86 7.85
CA ALA A 142 -10.15 0.98 9.31
C ALA A 142 -10.09 2.47 9.74
N VAL A 143 -9.32 3.30 9.03
CA VAL A 143 -9.24 4.75 9.31
C VAL A 143 -10.61 5.44 9.11
N GLU A 144 -11.32 5.11 8.04
CA GLU A 144 -12.65 5.63 7.76
C GLU A 144 -13.64 5.25 8.88
N TYR A 145 -13.59 3.99 9.35
CA TYR A 145 -14.38 3.56 10.49
C TYR A 145 -14.04 4.36 11.74
N MET A 146 -12.75 4.52 12.06
CA MET A 146 -12.30 5.29 13.22
C MET A 146 -12.83 6.72 13.20
N LEU A 147 -12.67 7.42 12.08
CA LEU A 147 -13.06 8.82 11.94
C LEU A 147 -14.58 9.04 11.92
N THR A 148 -15.37 8.03 11.50
CA THR A 148 -16.82 8.19 11.31
C THR A 148 -17.69 7.54 12.39
N GLN A 149 -17.20 6.49 13.04
CA GLN A 149 -18.00 5.69 14.00
C GLN A 149 -17.42 5.68 15.41
N ALA A 150 -16.10 5.61 15.56
CA ALA A 150 -15.47 5.45 16.87
C ALA A 150 -15.21 6.79 17.58
N MET A 151 -14.82 7.82 16.83
CA MET A 151 -14.47 9.12 17.42
C MET A 151 -15.71 9.99 17.66
N ASP A 152 -15.86 10.47 18.89
CA ASP A 152 -16.83 11.54 19.21
C ASP A 152 -16.27 12.91 18.83
N TYR A 153 -17.16 13.85 18.51
CA TYR A 153 -16.79 15.22 18.15
C TYR A 153 -16.17 16.00 19.32
N GLU A 154 -16.23 15.46 20.55
CA GLU A 154 -16.09 16.24 21.76
C GLU A 154 -14.71 16.11 22.41
N THR A 155 -14.10 14.92 22.58
CA THR A 155 -12.72 14.84 23.12
C THR A 155 -12.09 13.45 23.27
N THR A 156 -12.76 12.34 23.00
CA THR A 156 -12.22 11.04 23.40
C THR A 156 -11.05 10.62 22.49
N GLU A 157 -9.84 10.50 23.05
CA GLU A 157 -8.70 9.90 22.37
C GLU A 157 -8.98 8.38 22.24
N PRO A 158 -8.99 7.83 21.02
CA PRO A 158 -9.31 6.43 20.83
C PRO A 158 -8.24 5.54 21.45
N ASP A 159 -8.65 4.40 21.97
CA ASP A 159 -7.74 3.42 22.53
C ASP A 159 -7.56 2.20 21.60
N PHE A 160 -6.90 1.17 22.11
CA PHE A 160 -6.70 -0.06 21.37
C PHE A 160 -8.01 -0.77 21.00
N GLU A 161 -9.02 -0.74 21.88
CA GLU A 161 -10.29 -1.45 21.67
C GLU A 161 -11.07 -0.83 20.51
N ASP A 162 -11.07 0.50 20.40
CA ASP A 162 -11.66 1.22 19.26
C ASP A 162 -11.00 0.79 17.93
N TRP A 163 -9.67 0.74 17.90
CA TRP A 163 -8.93 0.29 16.72
C TRP A 163 -9.13 -1.19 16.42
N ALA A 164 -9.31 -2.04 17.43
CA ALA A 164 -9.61 -3.45 17.23
C ALA A 164 -10.95 -3.63 16.50
N VAL A 165 -11.98 -2.86 16.89
CA VAL A 165 -13.27 -2.84 16.20
C VAL A 165 -13.10 -2.32 14.77
N ALA A 166 -12.40 -1.21 14.57
CA ALA A 166 -12.15 -0.66 13.24
C ALA A 166 -11.44 -1.64 12.30
N VAL A 167 -10.45 -2.39 12.81
CA VAL A 167 -9.77 -3.43 12.03
C VAL A 167 -10.71 -4.59 11.71
N SER A 168 -11.58 -5.01 12.63
CA SER A 168 -12.57 -6.06 12.34
C SER A 168 -13.57 -5.64 11.25
N GLU A 169 -13.96 -4.36 11.21
CA GLU A 169 -14.90 -3.83 10.24
C GLU A 169 -14.24 -3.46 8.89
N SER A 170 -12.91 -3.46 8.83
CA SER A 170 -12.17 -3.09 7.62
C SER A 170 -12.17 -4.14 6.51
N GLY A 171 -12.58 -5.38 6.82
CA GLY A 171 -12.46 -6.54 5.92
C GLY A 171 -11.06 -7.18 5.90
N PHE A 172 -10.12 -6.67 6.71
CA PHE A 172 -8.76 -7.22 6.82
C PHE A 172 -8.75 -8.69 7.26
N ILE A 173 -9.56 -9.05 8.25
CA ILE A 173 -9.58 -10.41 8.81
C ILE A 173 -9.99 -11.43 7.73
N ASP A 174 -11.00 -11.08 6.94
CA ASP A 174 -11.48 -11.92 5.83
C ASP A 174 -10.43 -12.08 4.73
N SER A 175 -9.54 -11.09 4.55
CA SER A 175 -8.50 -11.12 3.53
C SER A 175 -7.30 -11.99 3.88
N LEU A 176 -7.09 -12.29 5.18
CA LEU A 176 -5.90 -12.99 5.65
C LEU A 176 -5.75 -14.38 5.01
N GLY A 177 -6.85 -15.13 4.88
CA GLY A 177 -6.85 -16.48 4.29
C GLY A 177 -6.56 -16.52 2.78
N GLU A 178 -6.78 -15.40 2.08
CA GLU A 178 -6.48 -15.27 0.66
C GLU A 178 -5.07 -14.73 0.40
N THR A 179 -4.61 -13.84 1.27
CA THR A 179 -3.34 -13.10 1.11
C THR A 179 -2.16 -13.86 1.70
N TYR A 180 -2.38 -14.56 2.81
CA TYR A 180 -1.35 -15.28 3.55
C TYR A 180 -1.70 -16.75 3.68
N ARG A 181 -0.73 -17.63 3.41
CA ARG A 181 -0.87 -19.04 3.79
C ARG A 181 -0.17 -19.26 5.11
N VAL A 182 -0.80 -20.04 5.98
CA VAL A 182 -0.21 -20.47 7.24
C VAL A 182 1.07 -21.27 6.94
N GLY A 183 2.23 -20.71 7.28
CA GLY A 183 3.55 -21.30 7.06
C GLY A 183 4.32 -20.80 5.84
N ASP A 184 3.80 -19.85 5.05
CA ASP A 184 4.57 -19.22 3.97
C ASP A 184 5.60 -18.23 4.57
N VAL A 185 6.88 -18.45 4.25
CA VAL A 185 8.00 -17.57 4.60
C VAL A 185 7.98 -16.36 3.67
N ALA A 186 8.12 -15.15 4.23
CA ALA A 186 8.14 -13.92 3.45
C ALA A 186 9.20 -13.97 2.33
N VAL A 187 8.82 -13.51 1.13
CA VAL A 187 9.80 -13.25 0.05
C VAL A 187 10.70 -12.10 0.52
N PRO A 188 12.03 -12.28 0.59
CA PRO A 188 12.91 -11.25 1.11
C PRO A 188 12.83 -9.98 0.27
N PRO A 189 12.93 -8.78 0.90
CA PRO A 189 12.85 -7.51 0.20
C PRO A 189 13.92 -7.43 -0.90
N ALA A 190 13.54 -6.86 -2.05
CA ALA A 190 14.45 -6.71 -3.17
C ALA A 190 15.70 -5.92 -2.72
N PRO A 191 16.91 -6.37 -3.08
CA PRO A 191 18.13 -5.71 -2.63
C PRO A 191 18.16 -4.25 -3.11
N PRO A 192 18.66 -3.32 -2.27
CA PRO A 192 18.72 -1.90 -2.63
C PRO A 192 19.54 -1.72 -3.90
N ARG A 193 19.04 -0.89 -4.83
CA ARG A 193 19.75 -0.53 -6.06
C ARG A 193 21.12 0.03 -5.69
N LYS A 194 22.20 -0.63 -6.12
CA LYS A 194 23.54 -0.03 -6.10
C LYS A 194 23.45 1.27 -6.90
N LYS A 195 23.65 2.41 -6.24
CA LYS A 195 23.92 3.67 -6.94
C LYS A 195 25.15 3.41 -7.82
N GLY A 196 24.99 3.59 -9.14
CA GLY A 196 26.11 3.50 -10.06
C GLY A 196 27.20 4.45 -9.58
N ALA A 197 28.43 3.92 -9.45
CA ALA A 197 29.59 4.77 -9.33
C ALA A 197 29.65 5.64 -10.59
N GLU A 198 29.60 6.96 -10.40
CA GLU A 198 29.99 7.91 -11.43
C GLU A 198 31.50 7.72 -11.66
N GLU A 199 31.85 7.28 -12.87
CA GLU A 199 33.17 7.48 -13.48
C GLU A 199 33.11 8.69 -14.42
#